data_AF-A0A8S2U7M5-F1
#
_entry.id   AF-A0A8S2U7M5-F1
#
_cell.length_a   1.000
_cell.length_b   1.000
_cell.length_c   1.000
_cell.angle_alpha   90.00
_cell.angle_beta   90.00
_cell.angle_gamma   90.00
#
_symmetry.space_group_name_H-M   'P 1'
#
loop_
_entity.id
_entity.type
_entity.pdbx_description
1 polymer ?
#
loop_
_entity_poly.entity_id
_entity_poly.type
_entity_poly.pdbx_seq_one_letter_code
_entity_poly.pdbx_strand_id
1 'polypeptide(L)'
;VAITLVIHSDKEHVLLGRKPSFPPSMYTCLAGFIEPGESISEACSREVWEESGVVVNTNQIHYFDSQPWPFLGGQLMIGCYAYATDETITLHDSELEDCRW
;
A
#
# COMPACT_ATOMS: atom_id res chain seq x y z
N VAL A 1 -11.42 -0.71 -0.67
CA VAL A 1 -10.08 -0.59 -0.04
C VAL A 1 -9.09 -1.13 -1.04
N ALA A 2 -8.05 -0.37 -1.35
CA ALA A 2 -6.97 -0.85 -2.20
C ALA A 2 -5.81 -1.31 -1.30
N ILE A 3 -5.15 -2.42 -1.67
CA ILE A 3 -3.96 -2.93 -1.01
C ILE A 3 -2.88 -3.16 -2.06
N THR A 4 -1.69 -2.60 -1.84
CA THR A 4 -0.66 -2.50 -2.89
C THR A 4 0.63 -3.19 -2.47
N LEU A 5 1.06 -4.18 -3.25
CA LEU A 5 2.42 -4.71 -3.18
C LEU A 5 3.36 -3.80 -3.99
N VAL A 6 4.27 -3.11 -3.32
CA VAL A 6 5.28 -2.29 -3.99
C VAL A 6 6.57 -3.07 -4.10
N ILE A 7 7.07 -3.23 -5.33
CA ILE A 7 8.27 -3.99 -5.66
C ILE A 7 9.44 -3.01 -5.80
N HIS A 8 10.55 -3.29 -5.12
CA HIS A 8 11.78 -2.51 -5.21
C HIS A 8 12.40 -2.57 -6.62
N SER A 9 13.26 -1.62 -7.00
CA SER A 9 13.86 -1.62 -8.35
C SER A 9 14.76 -2.82 -8.62
N ASP A 10 15.32 -3.44 -7.57
CA ASP A 10 16.09 -4.68 -7.67
C ASP A 10 15.23 -5.93 -7.96
N LYS A 11 13.91 -5.84 -7.79
CA LYS A 11 12.94 -6.94 -7.96
C LYS A 11 13.13 -8.13 -7.00
N GLU A 12 13.90 -7.94 -5.93
CA GLU A 12 14.13 -8.94 -4.89
C GLU A 12 13.44 -8.55 -3.57
N HIS A 13 13.16 -7.26 -3.36
CA HIS A 13 12.53 -6.73 -2.15
C HIS A 13 11.13 -6.16 -2.41
N VAL A 14 10.33 -6.10 -1.35
CA VAL A 14 8.96 -5.55 -1.39
C VAL A 14 8.70 -4.68 -0.17
N LEU A 15 8.02 -3.56 -0.37
CA LEU A 15 7.70 -2.65 0.72
C LEU A 15 6.59 -3.25 1.60
N LEU A 16 6.86 -3.34 2.90
CA LEU A 16 5.87 -3.74 3.89
C LEU A 16 5.89 -2.78 5.08
N GLY A 17 4.69 -2.46 5.58
CA GLY A 17 4.47 -1.64 6.75
C GLY A 17 3.86 -2.43 7.91
N ARG A 18 3.90 -1.85 9.10
CA ARG A 18 3.16 -2.35 10.28
C ARG A 18 2.55 -1.22 11.08
N LYS A 19 1.32 -1.44 11.60
CA LYS A 19 0.67 -0.53 12.54
C LYS A 19 1.02 -0.92 13.99
N PRO A 20 1.05 0.01 14.95
CA PRO A 20 1.40 -0.27 16.34
C PRO A 20 0.52 -1.36 17.01
N SER A 21 -0.72 -1.51 16.54
CA SER A 21 -1.68 -2.48 17.05
C SER A 21 -1.45 -3.91 16.56
N PHE A 22 -0.59 -4.12 15.57
CA PHE A 22 -0.36 -5.44 14.99
C PHE A 22 0.53 -6.31 15.88
N PRO A 23 0.35 -7.66 15.84
CA PRO A 23 1.25 -8.59 16.50
C PRO A 23 2.73 -8.28 16.19
N PRO A 24 3.65 -8.54 17.15
CA PRO A 24 5.07 -8.33 16.92
C PRO A 24 5.55 -9.03 15.65
N SER A 25 6.38 -8.35 14.85
CA SER A 25 6.93 -8.86 13.59
C SER A 25 5.93 -9.12 12.46
N MET A 26 4.65 -8.79 12.63
CA MET A 26 3.68 -8.82 11.53
C MET A 26 3.84 -7.57 10.67
N TYR A 27 4.11 -7.77 9.38
CA TYR A 27 4.17 -6.75 8.33
C TYR A 27 3.23 -7.13 7.21
N THR A 28 2.72 -6.13 6.49
CA THR A 28 1.77 -6.32 5.39
C THR A 28 1.98 -5.25 4.33
N CYS A 29 1.44 -5.50 3.14
CA CYS A 29 1.27 -4.48 2.12
C CYS A 29 0.47 -3.29 2.66
N LEU A 30 0.74 -2.10 2.12
CA LEU A 30 0.06 -0.87 2.48
C LEU A 30 -1.36 -0.88 1.89
N ALA A 31 -2.32 -0.38 2.65
CA ALA A 31 -3.72 -0.44 2.26
C ALA A 31 -4.53 0.73 2.82
N GLY A 32 -5.39 1.27 1.98
CA GLY A 32 -6.25 2.38 2.35
C GLY A 32 -7.54 2.48 1.56
N PHE A 33 -8.39 3.43 1.95
CA PHE A 33 -9.67 3.65 1.30
C PHE A 33 -9.47 4.43 0.00
N ILE A 34 -10.30 4.11 -0.99
CA ILE A 34 -10.38 4.90 -2.22
C ILE A 34 -11.28 6.09 -1.92
N GLU A 35 -10.79 7.31 -2.13
CA GLU A 35 -11.53 8.54 -1.88
C GLU A 35 -12.46 8.92 -3.04
N PRO A 36 -13.49 9.77 -2.80
CA PRO A 36 -14.37 10.24 -3.86
C PRO A 36 -13.61 10.97 -4.98
N GLY A 37 -13.73 10.44 -6.20
CA GLY A 37 -13.08 11.01 -7.38
C GLY A 37 -11.77 10.33 -7.77
N GLU A 38 -11.27 9.41 -6.94
CA GLU A 38 -10.08 8.62 -7.27
C GLU A 38 -10.41 7.40 -8.11
N SER A 39 -9.55 7.13 -9.08
CA SER A 39 -9.33 5.80 -9.63
C SER A 39 -8.63 4.90 -8.59
N ILE A 40 -8.71 3.58 -8.80
CA ILE A 40 -7.97 2.60 -7.97
C ILE A 40 -6.47 2.92 -7.98
N SER A 41 -5.92 3.27 -9.14
CA SER A 41 -4.51 3.61 -9.30
C SER A 41 -4.11 4.87 -8.53
N GLU A 42 -4.96 5.90 -8.51
CA GLU A 42 -4.70 7.14 -7.75
C GLU A 42 -4.69 6.85 -6.25
N ALA A 43 -5.69 6.11 -5.75
CA ALA A 43 -5.74 5.71 -4.35
C ALA A 43 -4.52 4.89 -3.94
N CYS A 44 -4.12 3.89 -4.74
CA CYS A 44 -2.91 3.11 -4.46
C CYS A 44 -1.66 3.99 -4.40
N SER A 45 -1.51 4.92 -5.35
CA SER A 45 -0.35 5.81 -5.42
C SER A 45 -0.31 6.81 -4.26
N ARG A 46 -1.47 7.36 -3.88
CA ARG A 46 -1.60 8.27 -2.74
C ARG A 46 -1.28 7.54 -1.44
N GLU A 47 -1.93 6.42 -1.16
CA GLU A 47 -1.76 5.67 0.08
C GLU A 47 -0.30 5.19 0.29
N VAL A 48 0.34 4.69 -0.76
CA VAL A 48 1.76 4.30 -0.69
C VAL A 48 2.62 5.50 -0.31
N TRP A 49 2.37 6.66 -0.92
CA TRP A 49 3.13 7.87 -0.64
C TRP A 49 2.84 8.44 0.76
N GLU A 50 1.58 8.51 1.18
CA GLU A 50 1.19 9.05 2.50
C GLU A 50 1.77 8.22 3.64
N GLU A 51 1.64 6.88 3.59
CA GLU A 51 2.09 6.03 4.69
C GLU A 51 3.63 5.84 4.70
N SER A 52 4.30 5.87 3.53
CA SER A 52 5.71 5.44 3.43
C SER A 52 6.68 6.39 2.74
N GLY A 53 6.20 7.43 2.05
CA GLY A 53 7.02 8.35 1.24
C GLY A 53 7.55 7.76 -0.08
N VAL A 54 7.42 6.46 -0.30
CA VAL A 54 7.82 5.77 -1.53
C VAL A 54 6.95 6.24 -2.70
N VAL A 55 7.58 6.44 -3.86
CA VAL A 55 6.86 6.90 -5.06
C VAL A 55 6.67 5.73 -6.01
N VAL A 56 5.45 5.56 -6.52
CA VAL A 56 5.11 4.65 -7.62
C VAL A 56 4.46 5.43 -8.76
N ASN A 57 4.63 4.97 -9.99
CA ASN A 57 3.95 5.58 -11.13
C ASN A 57 2.48 5.13 -11.18
N THR A 58 1.55 6.07 -11.04
CA THR A 58 0.10 5.82 -11.09
C THR A 58 -0.33 5.08 -12.37
N ASN A 59 0.33 5.34 -13.52
CA ASN A 59 0.04 4.66 -14.78
C ASN A 59 0.59 3.22 -14.87
N GLN A 60 1.34 2.78 -13.86
CA GLN A 60 1.95 1.44 -13.76
C GLN A 60 1.50 0.71 -12.49
N ILE A 61 0.32 1.06 -11.97
CA ILE A 61 -0.40 0.26 -10.99
C ILE A 61 -1.11 -0.86 -11.75
N HIS A 62 -0.85 -2.11 -11.37
CA HIS A 62 -1.45 -3.29 -11.98
C HIS A 62 -2.45 -3.94 -11.01
N TYR A 63 -3.68 -4.15 -11.47
CA TYR A 63 -4.64 -4.99 -10.76
C TYR A 63 -4.17 -6.45 -10.74
N PHE A 64 -4.29 -7.10 -9.58
CA PHE A 64 -4.02 -8.53 -9.40
C PHE A 64 -5.32 -9.31 -9.21
N ASP A 65 -6.03 -9.06 -8.11
CA ASP A 65 -7.28 -9.73 -7.78
C ASP A 65 -8.12 -8.90 -6.80
N SER A 66 -9.32 -9.39 -6.45
CA SER A 66 -10.16 -8.79 -5.43
C SER A 66 -10.62 -9.84 -4.42
N GLN A 67 -10.75 -9.43 -3.16
CA GLN A 67 -11.20 -10.30 -2.09
C GLN A 67 -12.27 -9.60 -1.25
N PRO A 68 -13.43 -10.24 -1.03
CA PRO A 68 -14.37 -9.77 -0.01
C PRO A 68 -13.72 -9.86 1.37
N TRP A 69 -13.73 -8.76 2.11
CA TRP A 69 -13.22 -8.67 3.46
C TRP A 69 -14.36 -8.36 4.43
N PRO A 70 -14.87 -9.35 5.19
CA PRO A 70 -16.10 -9.23 5.97
C PRO A 70 -15.89 -8.51 7.32
N PHE A 71 -15.05 -7.48 7.36
CA PHE A 71 -14.80 -6.64 8.53
C PHE A 71 -15.60 -5.33 8.45
N LEU A 72 -16.08 -4.82 9.60
CA LEU A 72 -16.81 -3.54 9.74
C LEU A 72 -17.88 -3.26 8.67
N GLY A 73 -18.85 -4.18 8.52
CA GLY A 73 -19.96 -4.02 7.58
C GLY A 73 -19.67 -4.52 6.15
N GLY A 74 -18.48 -5.06 5.92
CA GLY A 74 -18.09 -5.66 4.65
C GLY A 74 -17.37 -4.65 3.76
N GLN A 75 -16.17 -5.00 3.33
CA GLN A 75 -15.33 -4.22 2.44
C GLN A 75 -14.92 -5.07 1.25
N LEU A 76 -14.68 -4.43 0.10
CA LEU A 76 -13.99 -5.06 -1.02
C LEU A 76 -12.52 -4.64 -0.98
N MET A 77 -11.64 -5.62 -0.83
CA MET A 77 -10.20 -5.44 -0.99
C MET A 77 -9.85 -5.61 -2.47
N ILE A 78 -9.13 -4.64 -3.01
CA ILE A 78 -8.64 -4.65 -4.38
C ILE A 78 -7.12 -4.75 -4.30
N GLY A 79 -6.59 -5.90 -4.69
CA GLY A 79 -5.16 -6.18 -4.69
C GLY A 79 -4.50 -5.62 -5.93
N CYS A 80 -3.48 -4.79 -5.72
CA CYS A 80 -2.66 -4.19 -6.76
C CYS A 80 -1.17 -4.44 -6.52
N TYR A 81 -0.37 -4.26 -7.56
CA TYR A 81 1.08 -4.18 -7.43
C TYR A 81 1.67 -3.11 -8.34
N ALA A 82 2.83 -2.58 -7.96
CA ALA A 82 3.57 -1.58 -8.72
C ALA A 82 5.07 -1.67 -8.44
N TYR A 83 5.86 -0.96 -9.23
CA TYR A 83 7.31 -0.81 -9.03
C TYR A 83 7.61 0.57 -8.48
N ALA A 84 8.50 0.64 -7.49
CA ALA A 84 8.99 1.89 -6.94
C ALA A 84 9.80 2.68 -7.98
N THR A 85 9.57 3.98 -8.03
CA THR A 85 10.35 4.95 -8.81
C THR A 85 11.23 5.84 -7.92
N ASP A 86 10.91 5.93 -6.63
CA ASP A 86 11.76 6.45 -5.56
C ASP A 86 11.58 5.53 -4.34
N GLU A 87 12.68 5.04 -3.79
CA GLU A 87 12.72 4.00 -2.76
C GLU A 87 12.91 4.56 -1.35
N THR A 88 12.98 5.88 -1.22
CA THR A 88 13.23 6.57 0.04
C THR A 88 12.01 6.44 0.95
N ILE A 89 12.19 5.74 2.07
CA ILE A 89 11.14 5.59 3.07
C ILE A 89 11.14 6.81 4.00
N THR A 90 10.00 7.51 4.07
CA THR A 90 9.72 8.59 5.03
C THR A 90 8.26 8.47 5.49
N LEU A 91 8.04 8.18 6.77
CA LEU A 91 6.68 8.09 7.32
C LEU A 91 6.08 9.49 7.51
N HIS A 92 4.93 9.79 6.91
CA HIS A 92 4.35 11.14 6.93
C HIS A 92 3.14 11.32 7.86
N ASP A 93 2.29 10.31 8.00
CA ASP A 93 0.96 10.44 8.62
C ASP A 93 0.83 9.83 10.02
N SER A 94 1.90 9.20 10.54
CA SER A 94 1.94 8.49 11.83
C SER A 94 1.03 7.26 11.91
N GLU A 95 0.53 6.73 10.79
CA GLU A 95 -0.28 5.50 10.79
C GLU A 95 0.58 4.24 11.00
N LEU A 96 1.78 4.24 10.44
CA LEU A 96 2.74 3.13 10.57
C LEU A 96 3.69 3.34 11.75
N GLU A 97 3.96 2.26 12.49
CA GLU A 97 5.04 2.17 13.47
C GLU A 97 6.41 1.99 12.78
N ASP A 98 6.42 1.23 11.68
CA ASP A 98 7.62 0.93 10.91
C ASP A 98 7.24 0.55 9.46
N CYS A 99 8.16 0.81 8.53
CA CYS A 99 8.04 0.46 7.12
C CYS A 99 9.42 0.14 6.54
N ARG A 100 9.52 -0.94 5.76
CA ARG A 100 10.80 -1.44 5.22
C ARG A 100 10.62 -2.22 3.94
N TRP A 101 11.72 -2.35 3.20
CA TRP A 101 11.91 -3.27 2.07
C TRP A 101 12.12 -4.72 2.53
#